data_AF-A0A3S0EG13-F1
#
_entry.id   AF-A0A3S0EG13-F1
#
_cell.length_a   1.000
_cell.length_b   1.000
_cell.length_c   1.000
_cell.angle_alpha   90.00
_cell.angle_beta   90.00
_cell.angle_gamma   90.00
#
_symmetry.space_group_name_H-M   'P 1'
#
loop_
_entity.id
_entity.type
_entity.pdbx_description
1 polymer ?
#
loop_
_entity_poly.entity_id
_entity_poly.type
_entity_poly.pdbx_seq_one_letter_code
_entity_poly.pdbx_strand_id
1 'polypeptide(L)' 'MRTTIDLPDDLHQLARQIAHESSRSMSEVVAELIRLGLQPSAGRPVAPVTGPRGLPTVRLGRPVTSEDVRSLDDDE' A
#
# COMPACT_ATOMS: atom_id res chain seq x y z
N MET A 1 12.04 -16.16 11.60
CA MET A 1 13.42 -15.78 11.99
C MET A 1 13.36 -14.43 12.70
N ARG A 2 14.13 -14.22 13.77
CA ARG A 2 14.22 -12.92 14.45
C ARG A 2 15.44 -12.18 13.90
N THR A 3 15.23 -10.97 13.40
CA THR A 3 16.27 -10.14 12.80
C THR A 3 16.30 -8.81 13.55
N THR A 4 17.50 -8.33 13.87
CA THR A 4 17.70 -6.99 14.40
C THR A 4 18.01 -6.07 13.23
N ILE A 5 17.31 -4.94 13.12
CA ILE A 5 17.50 -3.94 12.08
C ILE A 5 17.67 -2.58 12.77
N ASP A 6 18.50 -1.72 12.18
CA ASP A 6 18.55 -0.31 12.56
C ASP A 6 17.37 0.41 11.94
N LEU A 7 16.52 1.01 12.79
CA LEU A 7 15.34 1.75 12.37
C LEU A 7 15.49 3.20 12.83
N PRO A 8 15.42 4.19 11.92
CA PRO A 8 15.33 5.61 12.28
C PRO A 8 14.25 5.86 13.34
N ASP A 9 14.51 6.81 14.26
CA ASP A 9 13.65 7.03 15.43
C ASP A 9 12.21 7.42 15.04
N ASP A 10 12.07 8.23 13.98
CA ASP A 10 10.79 8.62 13.40
C ASP A 10 9.99 7.42 12.90
N LEU A 11 10.63 6.49 12.20
CA LEU A 11 9.98 5.26 11.73
C LEU A 11 9.64 4.31 12.88
N HIS A 12 10.48 4.25 13.91
CA HIS A 12 10.20 3.47 15.11
C HIS A 12 8.96 4.01 15.84
N GLN A 13 8.86 5.33 16.02
CA GLN A 13 7.69 5.98 16.63
C GLN A 13 6.42 5.73 15.81
N LEU A 14 6.49 5.89 14.49
CA LEU A 14 5.35 5.65 13.59
C LEU A 14 4.88 4.20 13.65
N ALA A 15 5.79 3.23 13.55
CA ALA A 15 5.46 1.82 13.62
C ALA A 15 4.84 1.44 14.98
N ARG A 16 5.33 2.04 16.07
CA ARG A 16 4.76 1.86 17.41
C ARG A 16 3.34 2.43 17.51
N GLN A 17 3.09 3.60 16.93
CA GLN A 17 1.75 4.20 16.92
C GLN A 17 0.76 3.34 16.13
N ILE A 18 1.12 2.90 14.92
CA ILE A 18 0.28 2.03 14.09
C ILE A 18 -0.03 0.72 14.81
N ALA A 19 0.98 0.10 15.45
CA ALA A 19 0.78 -1.11 16.23
C ALA A 19 -0.19 -0.92 17.39
N HIS A 20 -0.11 0.23 18.08
CA HIS A 20 -1.02 0.57 19.17
C HIS A 20 -2.46 0.78 18.67
N GLU A 21 -2.65 1.58 17.63
CA GLU A 21 -3.96 1.87 17.05
C GLU A 21 -4.63 0.64 16.46
N SER A 22 -3.85 -0.25 15.83
CA SER A 22 -4.35 -1.50 15.25
C SER A 22 -4.44 -2.66 16.25
N SER A 23 -4.04 -2.47 17.51
CA SER A 23 -3.96 -3.54 18.53
C SER A 23 -3.15 -4.77 18.07
N ARG A 24 -2.11 -4.55 17.27
CA ARG A 24 -1.23 -5.59 16.72
C ARG A 24 0.19 -5.46 17.27
N SER A 25 0.97 -6.54 17.16
CA SER A 25 2.36 -6.48 17.60
C SER A 25 3.20 -5.62 16.63
N MET A 26 4.19 -4.90 17.15
CA MET A 26 5.09 -4.08 16.32
C MET A 26 5.85 -4.91 15.28
N SER A 27 6.24 -6.14 15.61
CA SER A 27 6.90 -7.05 14.67
C SER A 27 5.99 -7.45 13.50
N GLU A 28 4.69 -7.61 13.75
CA GLU A 28 3.72 -7.96 12.71
C GLU A 28 3.48 -6.79 11.75
N VAL A 29 3.29 -5.58 12.31
CA VAL A 29 3.12 -4.35 11.52
C VAL A 29 4.35 -4.09 10.66
N VAL A 30 5.55 -4.16 11.24
CA VAL A 30 6.80 -3.95 10.49
C VAL A 30 6.97 -4.99 9.39
N ALA A 31 6.66 -6.27 9.66
CA ALA A 31 6.74 -7.32 8.66
C ALA A 31 5.76 -7.09 7.49
N GLU A 32 4.53 -6.64 7.78
CA GLU A 32 3.54 -6.30 6.76
C GLU A 32 3.99 -5.13 5.90
N LEU A 33 4.43 -4.03 6.52
CA LEU A 33 4.90 -2.84 5.80
C LEU A 33 6.11 -3.16 4.91
N ILE A 34 7.05 -3.98 5.38
CA ILE A 34 8.17 -4.45 4.58
C ILE A 34 7.69 -5.29 3.39
N ARG A 35 6.76 -6.22 3.59
CA ARG A 35 6.20 -7.01 2.48
C ARG A 35 5.52 -6.13 1.45
N LEU A 36 4.74 -5.13 1.89
CA LEU A 36 4.08 -4.18 1.01
C LEU A 36 5.09 -3.38 0.18
N GLY A 37 6.16 -2.89 0.82
CA GLY A 37 7.22 -2.13 0.14
C GLY A 37 8.11 -2.98 -0.78
N LEU A 38 8.26 -4.28 -0.49
CA LEU A 38 9.04 -5.23 -1.28
C LEU A 38 8.23 -5.90 -2.39
N GLN A 39 6.90 -5.72 -2.44
CA GLN A 39 6.13 -6.26 -3.55
C GLN A 39 6.69 -5.68 -4.86
N PRO A 40 7.10 -6.53 -5.82
CA PRO A 40 7.56 -6.06 -7.12
C PRO A 40 6.41 -5.25 -7.70
N SER A 41 6.62 -3.94 -7.81
CA SER A 41 5.57 -2.99 -8.13
C SER A 41 4.85 -3.46 -9.39
N ALA A 42 3.61 -3.95 -9.23
CA ALA A 42 2.69 -4.31 -10.31
C ALA A 42 2.17 -3.05 -11.03
N GLY A 43 3.07 -2.09 -11.27
CA GLY A 43 2.75 -0.69 -11.47
C GLY A 43 3.56 0.15 -10.49
N ARG A 44 4.81 0.46 -10.85
CA ARG A 44 5.47 1.67 -10.35
C ARG A 44 4.43 2.79 -10.46
N PRO A 45 4.13 3.58 -9.41
CA PRO A 45 3.19 4.69 -9.54
C PRO A 45 3.65 5.51 -10.74
N VAL A 46 2.80 5.53 -11.78
CA VAL A 46 3.07 6.31 -12.98
C VAL A 46 3.29 7.73 -12.47
N ALA A 47 4.49 8.26 -12.68
CA ALA A 47 4.79 9.63 -12.30
C ALA A 47 3.63 10.51 -12.80
N PRO A 48 3.06 11.38 -11.94
CA PRO A 48 1.92 12.18 -12.33
C PRO A 48 2.24 12.90 -13.64
N VAL A 49 1.45 12.63 -14.67
CA VAL A 49 1.61 13.26 -15.97
C VAL A 49 0.93 14.62 -15.86
N THR A 50 1.63 15.70 -16.22
CA THR A 50 1.01 17.02 -16.29
C THR A 50 -0.08 16.98 -17.36
N GLY A 51 -1.33 17.12 -16.94
CA GLY A 51 -2.46 17.18 -17.85
C GLY A 51 -2.41 18.45 -18.72
N PRO A 52 -3.18 18.52 -19.81
CA PRO A 52 -3.17 19.66 -20.74
C PRO A 52 -3.56 21.01 -20.11
N ARG A 53 -4.09 21.00 -18.87
CA ARG A 53 -4.43 22.21 -18.08
C ARG A 53 -3.40 22.53 -16.98
N GLY A 54 -2.24 21.87 -16.98
CA GLY A 54 -1.15 22.11 -16.02
C GLY A 54 -1.29 21.40 -14.66
N LEU A 55 -2.38 20.64 -14.44
CA LEU A 55 -2.62 19.92 -13.19
C LEU A 55 -2.02 18.50 -13.23
N PRO A 56 -1.45 17.99 -12.13
CA PRO A 56 -0.93 16.63 -12.07
C PRO A 56 -2.07 15.62 -12.24
N THR A 57 -1.92 14.69 -13.18
CA THR A 57 -2.88 13.63 -13.47
C THR A 57 -2.25 12.27 -13.20
N VAL A 58 -2.94 11.41 -12.45
CA VAL A 58 -2.54 10.01 -12.19
C VAL A 58 -3.55 9.08 -12.83
N ARG A 59 -3.06 8.03 -13.51
CA ARG A 59 -3.91 6.94 -14.02
C ARG A 59 -3.90 5.82 -13.00
N LEU A 60 -5.04 5.61 -12.34
CA LEU A 60 -5.24 4.50 -11.41
C LEU A 60 -5.94 3.34 -12.13
N GLY A 61 -5.26 2.20 -12.23
CA GLY A 61 -5.87 0.92 -12.60
C GLY A 61 -6.58 0.86 -13.97
N ARG A 62 -7.48 -0.13 -14.09
CA ARG A 62 -8.42 -0.30 -15.19
C ARG A 62 -9.81 0.18 -14.75
N PRO A 63 -10.65 0.73 -15.65
CA PRO A 63 -12.02 1.07 -15.30
C PRO A 63 -12.77 -0.18 -14.83
N VAL A 64 -13.49 -0.06 -13.70
CA VAL A 64 -14.40 -1.10 -13.22
C VAL A 64 -15.66 -1.05 -14.07
N THR A 65 -16.00 -2.17 -14.71
CA THR A 65 -17.16 -2.30 -15.59
C THR A 65 -18.33 -2.96 -14.86
N SER A 66 -19.55 -2.82 -15.39
CA SER A 66 -20.72 -3.57 -14.88
C SER A 66 -20.54 -5.09 -14.95
N GLU A 67 -19.71 -5.57 -15.87
CA GLU A 67 -19.36 -6.99 -15.99
C GLU A 67 -18.46 -7.43 -14.82
N ASP A 68 -17.45 -6.62 -14.46
CA ASP A 68 -16.58 -6.89 -13.29
C ASP A 68 -17.38 -6.94 -11.98
N VAL A 69 -18.48 -6.17 -11.88
CA VAL A 69 -19.39 -6.20 -10.73
C VAL A 69 -20.24 -7.47 -10.73
N ARG A 70 -20.79 -7.88 -11.88
CA ARG A 70 -21.62 -9.09 -11.99
C ARG A 70 -20.83 -10.36 -11.68
N SER A 71 -19.58 -10.45 -12.15
CA SER A 71 -18.72 -11.61 -11.91
C SER A 71 -18.35 -11.84 -10.44
N LEU A 72 -18.50 -10.84 -9.57
CA LEU A 72 -18.26 -10.99 -8.13
C LEU A 72 -19.49 -11.48 -7.36
N ASP A 73 -20.68 -11.31 -7.92
CA ASP A 73 -21.98 -11.69 -7.31
C ASP A 73 -22.35 -13.15 -7.64
N ASP A 74 -21.82 -13.70 -8.73
CA ASP A 74 -22.12 -15.06 -9.21
C ASP A 74 -21.34 -16.19 -8.46
N ASP A 75 -20.51 -15.85 -7.47
CA ASP A 75 -19.72 -16.78 -6.64
C ASP A 75 -20.37 -17.07 -5.25
N GLU A 76 -21.69 -16.86 -5.08
CA GLU A 76 -22.49 -17.25 -3.89
C GLU A 76 -23.54 -18.35 -4.17
#